data_AF-A0A8T4V175-F1
#
_entry.id   AF-A0A8T4V175-F1
#
_cell.length_a   1.000
_cell.length_b   1.000
_cell.length_c   1.000
_cell.angle_alpha   90.00
_cell.angle_beta   90.00
_cell.angle_gamma   90.00
#
_symmetry.space_group_name_H-M   'P 1'
#
loop_
_entity.id
_entity.type
_entity.pdbx_description
1 polymer ?
#
loop_
_entity_poly.entity_id
_entity_poly.type
_entity_poly.pdbx_seq_one_letter_code
_entity_poly.pdbx_strand_id
1 'polypeptide(L)'
;MFPVRRWVVLNVTLGIIAIILGLYLAGISPPAVGKVLSVLDRSLPLCLVEWKSTFTPWDDLDQCCLQARKQLSCENEDQTIDGQKLTKFCTTGKTSVKFHLNQKAYSYCRSQVIW
;
A
#
# COMPACT_ATOMS: atom_id res chain seq x y z
N MET A 1 -36.89 -29.71 -15.98
CA MET A 1 -36.94 -29.64 -14.51
C MET A 1 -35.63 -29.00 -14.04
N PHE A 2 -35.60 -27.69 -13.84
CA PHE A 2 -34.37 -27.00 -13.43
C PHE A 2 -34.03 -27.41 -12.00
N PRO A 3 -32.82 -27.92 -11.72
CA PRO A 3 -32.48 -28.41 -10.39
C PRO A 3 -32.58 -27.26 -9.39
N VAL A 4 -33.38 -27.45 -8.34
CA VAL A 4 -33.71 -26.48 -7.27
C VAL A 4 -32.46 -25.74 -6.75
N ARG A 5 -31.30 -26.42 -6.80
CA ARG A 5 -29.98 -25.89 -6.47
C ARG A 5 -29.59 -24.62 -7.26
N ARG A 6 -29.96 -24.50 -8.54
CA ARG A 6 -29.63 -23.30 -9.37
C ARG A 6 -30.42 -22.07 -8.94
N TRP A 7 -31.69 -22.24 -8.54
CA TRP A 7 -32.54 -21.16 -8.06
C TRP A 7 -32.10 -20.65 -6.68
N VAL A 8 -31.63 -21.55 -5.81
CA VAL A 8 -31.07 -21.16 -4.51
C VAL A 8 -29.80 -20.33 -4.70
N VAL A 9 -28.87 -20.76 -5.57
CA VAL A 9 -27.63 -20.03 -5.84
C VAL A 9 -27.91 -18.64 -6.41
N LEU A 10 -28.87 -18.53 -7.35
CA LEU A 10 -29.23 -17.25 -7.96
C LEU A 10 -29.87 -16.28 -6.95
N ASN A 11 -30.71 -16.77 -6.03
CA ASN A 11 -31.30 -15.93 -4.99
C ASN A 11 -30.26 -15.48 -3.95
N VAL A 12 -29.33 -16.36 -3.60
CA VAL A 12 -28.24 -16.01 -2.67
C VAL A 12 -27.32 -14.95 -3.29
N THR A 13 -26.95 -15.07 -4.57
CA THR A 13 -26.14 -14.05 -5.25
C THR A 13 -26.89 -12.74 -5.39
N LEU A 14 -28.20 -12.76 -5.72
CA LEU A 14 -29.02 -11.54 -5.75
C LEU A 14 -29.09 -10.86 -4.38
N GLY A 15 -29.25 -11.64 -3.31
CA GLY A 15 -29.29 -11.13 -1.94
C GLY A 15 -27.99 -10.44 -1.55
N ILE A 16 -26.84 -11.04 -1.87
CA ILE A 16 -25.52 -10.45 -1.61
C ILE A 16 -25.35 -9.14 -2.39
N ILE A 17 -25.71 -9.12 -3.68
CA ILE A 17 -25.63 -7.92 -4.51
C ILE A 17 -26.53 -6.80 -3.95
N ALA A 18 -27.75 -7.12 -3.53
CA ALA A 18 -28.67 -6.16 -2.93
C ALA A 18 -28.13 -5.55 -1.62
N ILE A 19 -27.47 -6.35 -0.77
CA ILE A 19 -26.81 -5.86 0.45
C ILE A 19 -25.65 -4.93 0.11
N ILE A 20 -24.80 -5.29 -0.86
CA ILE A 20 -23.68 -4.44 -1.30
C ILE A 20 -24.18 -3.09 -1.83
N LEU A 21 -25.24 -3.11 -2.65
CA LEU A 21 -25.90 -1.89 -3.15
C LEU A 21 -26.50 -1.06 -2.02
N GLY A 22 -27.14 -1.69 -1.03
CA GLY A 22 -27.67 -0.99 0.15
C GLY A 22 -26.60 -0.29 0.97
N LEU A 23 -25.45 -0.95 1.19
CA LEU A 23 -24.30 -0.35 1.87
C LEU A 23 -23.75 0.85 1.10
N TYR A 24 -23.70 0.74 -0.23
CA TYR A 24 -23.26 1.84 -1.10
C TYR A 24 -24.22 3.04 -1.02
N LEU A 25 -25.54 2.80 -1.01
CA LEU A 25 -26.57 3.83 -0.88
C LEU A 25 -26.51 4.55 0.49
N ALA A 26 -26.12 3.83 1.54
CA ALA A 26 -25.92 4.37 2.88
C ALA A 26 -24.61 5.18 3.03
N GLY A 27 -23.84 5.37 1.95
CA GLY A 27 -22.56 6.08 1.97
C GLY A 27 -21.43 5.29 2.63
N ILE A 28 -21.65 4.01 2.96
CA ILE A 28 -20.63 3.13 3.54
C ILE A 28 -19.79 2.60 2.38
N SER A 29 -18.82 3.41 1.97
CA SER A 29 -17.80 2.96 1.02
C SER A 29 -16.89 1.96 1.74
N PRO A 30 -16.77 0.70 1.27
CA PRO A 30 -15.81 -0.23 1.85
C PRO A 30 -14.41 0.41 1.74
N PRO A 31 -13.61 0.41 2.83
CA PRO A 31 -12.26 0.95 2.76
C PRO A 31 -11.51 0.19 1.67
N ALA A 32 -10.89 0.93 0.76
CA ALA A 32 -10.05 0.35 -0.29
C ALA A 32 -9.08 -0.66 0.36
N VAL A 33 -9.02 -1.87 -0.17
CA VAL A 33 -8.30 -3.02 0.44
C VAL A 33 -6.85 -2.68 0.83
N GLY A 34 -6.22 -1.73 0.12
CA GLY A 34 -4.89 -1.22 0.45
C GLY A 34 -4.77 -0.47 1.79
N LYS A 35 -5.84 0.18 2.29
CA LYS A 35 -5.84 0.90 3.58
C LYS A 35 -5.86 -0.04 4.78
N VAL A 36 -6.47 -1.22 4.66
CA VAL A 36 -6.58 -2.18 5.76
C VAL A 36 -5.22 -2.78 6.10
N LEU A 37 -4.38 -3.04 5.09
CA LEU A 37 -3.03 -3.58 5.29
C LEU A 37 -2.14 -2.64 6.10
N SER A 38 -2.28 -1.31 5.89
CA SER A 38 -1.51 -0.31 6.63
C SER A 38 -1.93 -0.15 8.10
N VAL A 39 -3.13 -0.58 8.49
CA VAL A 39 -3.61 -0.53 9.88
C VAL A 39 -3.15 -1.76 10.66
N LEU A 40 -2.94 -2.89 9.99
CA LEU A 40 -2.49 -4.14 10.61
C LEU A 40 -0.98 -4.11 10.90
N ASP A 41 -0.22 -3.30 10.18
CA ASP A 41 1.21 -3.12 10.37
C ASP A 41 1.52 -2.16 11.54
N ARG A 42 2.03 -2.72 12.64
CA ARG A 42 2.41 -1.99 13.86
C ARG A 42 3.71 -1.20 13.72
N SER A 43 4.45 -1.35 12.62
CA SER A 43 5.68 -0.59 12.40
C SER A 43 5.43 0.92 12.31
N LEU A 44 6.40 1.73 12.73
CA LEU A 44 6.40 3.17 12.46
C LEU A 44 6.73 3.40 10.98
N PRO A 45 6.16 4.42 10.32
CA PRO A 45 6.56 4.72 8.95
C PRO A 45 8.04 5.08 8.92
N LEU A 46 8.82 4.40 8.08
CA LEU A 46 10.27 4.58 7.98
C LEU A 46 10.67 4.84 6.53
N CYS A 47 11.54 5.83 6.36
CA CYS A 47 12.28 6.07 5.14
C CYS A 47 13.80 6.02 5.43
N LEU A 48 14.52 5.21 4.66
CA LEU A 48 15.97 5.16 4.68
C LEU A 48 16.52 5.58 3.32
N VAL A 49 17.56 6.40 3.33
CA VAL A 49 18.27 6.81 2.12
C VAL A 49 19.61 6.09 2.05
N GLU A 50 19.82 5.39 0.96
CA GLU A 50 21.06 4.67 0.69
C GLU A 50 21.91 5.49 -0.29
N TRP A 51 23.12 5.84 0.15
CA TRP A 51 24.15 6.45 -0.68
C TRP A 51 25.49 5.78 -0.41
N LYS A 52 26.17 5.29 -1.46
CA LYS A 52 27.45 4.56 -1.35
C LYS A 52 27.45 3.51 -0.22
N SER A 53 26.40 2.70 -0.15
CA SER A 53 26.21 1.64 0.87
C SER A 53 26.05 2.14 2.31
N THR A 54 25.85 3.44 2.53
CA THR A 54 25.48 4.00 3.84
C THR A 54 23.99 4.26 3.86
N PHE A 55 23.30 3.75 4.88
CA PHE A 55 21.88 3.99 5.12
C PHE A 55 21.72 5.11 6.14
N THR A 56 20.99 6.16 5.76
CA THR A 56 20.67 7.28 6.65
C THR A 56 19.16 7.34 6.85
N PRO A 57 18.65 7.29 8.08
CA PRO A 57 17.24 7.50 8.34
C PRO A 57 16.86 8.94 8.01
N TRP A 58 15.70 9.09 7.37
CA TRP A 58 15.13 10.38 7.05
C TRP A 58 13.78 10.52 7.75
N ASP A 59 13.75 11.32 8.81
CA ASP A 59 12.57 11.46 9.68
C ASP A 59 11.44 12.28 9.04
N ASP A 60 11.79 13.25 8.17
CA ASP A 60 10.83 14.00 7.35
C ASP A 60 10.29 13.12 6.19
N LEU A 61 9.19 12.43 6.49
CA LEU A 61 8.49 11.56 5.55
C LEU A 61 7.94 12.30 4.33
N ASP A 62 7.51 13.55 4.47
CA ASP A 62 6.94 14.32 3.35
C ASP A 62 8.02 14.61 2.30
N GLN A 63 9.19 15.06 2.77
CA GLN A 63 10.35 15.24 1.90
C GLN A 63 10.83 13.93 1.30
N CYS A 64 10.91 12.86 2.09
CA CYS A 64 11.28 11.55 1.57
C CYS A 64 10.31 11.09 0.47
N CYS A 65 8.99 11.21 0.67
CA CYS A 65 8.00 10.85 -0.35
C CYS A 65 8.21 11.65 -1.64
N LEU A 66 8.49 12.95 -1.55
CA LEU A 66 8.77 13.79 -2.72
C LEU A 66 10.03 13.34 -3.47
N GLN A 67 11.10 12.97 -2.77
CA GLN A 67 12.34 12.53 -3.40
C GLN A 67 12.25 11.10 -3.96
N ALA A 68 11.55 10.21 -3.26
CA ALA A 68 11.26 8.85 -3.71
C ALA A 68 10.41 8.87 -4.99
N ARG A 69 9.47 9.82 -5.13
CA ARG A 69 8.64 9.99 -6.34
C ARG A 69 9.40 10.49 -7.55
N LYS A 70 10.51 11.21 -7.36
CA LYS A 70 11.39 11.61 -8.46
C LYS A 70 12.18 10.45 -9.04
N GLN A 71 12.16 9.28 -8.38
CA GLN A 71 12.86 8.10 -8.87
C GLN A 71 12.10 7.44 -10.04
N LEU A 72 12.84 6.92 -11.02
CA LEU A 72 12.26 6.31 -12.23
C LEU A 72 11.60 4.95 -11.97
N SER A 73 12.12 4.17 -11.01
CA SER A 73 11.60 2.84 -10.68
C SER A 73 11.39 2.69 -9.19
N CYS A 74 10.32 1.99 -8.80
CA CYS A 74 10.07 1.56 -7.42
C CYS A 74 9.67 0.08 -7.40
N GLU A 75 10.56 -0.77 -6.92
CA GLU A 75 10.40 -2.22 -6.87
C GLU A 75 10.06 -2.70 -5.46
N ASN A 76 9.53 -3.92 -5.37
CA ASN A 76 9.34 -4.57 -4.08
C ASN A 76 10.67 -5.18 -3.66
N GLU A 77 11.13 -4.86 -2.47
CA GLU A 77 12.33 -5.43 -1.91
C GLU A 77 12.07 -5.71 -0.43
N ASP A 78 12.02 -6.99 -0.07
CA ASP A 78 11.91 -7.43 1.32
C ASP A 78 13.30 -7.46 1.94
N GLN A 79 13.74 -6.34 2.50
CA GLN A 79 14.99 -6.24 3.27
C GLN A 79 14.68 -5.89 4.73
N THR A 80 15.53 -6.36 5.65
CA THR A 80 15.44 -5.98 7.06
C THR A 80 16.74 -5.28 7.46
N ILE A 81 16.64 -4.01 7.84
CA ILE A 81 17.76 -3.18 8.29
C ILE A 81 17.44 -2.70 9.71
N ASP A 82 18.35 -2.94 10.65
CA ASP A 82 18.19 -2.59 12.08
C ASP A 82 16.86 -3.05 12.72
N GLY A 83 16.42 -4.26 12.33
CA GLY A 83 15.16 -4.85 12.82
C GLY A 83 13.89 -4.24 12.19
N GLN A 84 14.04 -3.32 11.24
CA GLN A 84 12.93 -2.71 10.51
C GLN A 84 12.78 -3.33 9.13
N LYS A 85 11.57 -3.79 8.81
CA LYS A 85 11.27 -4.40 7.51
C LYS A 85 10.99 -3.31 6.48
N LEU A 86 11.85 -3.23 5.49
CA LEU A 86 11.67 -2.47 4.26
C LEU A 86 10.98 -3.38 3.25
N THR A 87 10.09 -2.79 2.46
CA THR A 87 9.29 -3.54 1.46
C THR A 87 9.37 -2.91 0.08
N LYS A 88 9.83 -1.67 -0.01
CA LYS A 88 9.82 -0.86 -1.22
C LYS A 88 11.16 -0.18 -1.40
N PHE A 89 11.65 -0.25 -2.62
CA PHE A 89 12.93 0.30 -3.02
C PHE A 89 12.74 1.17 -4.26
N CYS A 90 13.10 2.44 -4.18
CA CYS A 90 12.97 3.40 -5.28
C CYS A 90 14.33 3.91 -5.74
N THR A 91 14.61 3.83 -7.04
CA THR A 91 15.89 4.25 -7.64
C THR A 91 15.72 4.81 -9.06
N THR A 92 16.62 5.71 -9.45
CA THR A 92 16.75 6.25 -10.81
C THR A 92 17.83 5.53 -11.61
N GLY A 93 18.80 4.88 -10.95
CA GLY A 93 19.92 4.23 -11.60
C GLY A 93 20.85 3.49 -10.63
N LYS A 94 21.89 2.83 -11.17
CA LYS A 94 22.82 2.02 -10.35
C LYS A 94 23.72 2.85 -9.42
N THR A 95 23.97 4.12 -9.77
CA THR A 95 24.87 5.04 -9.05
C THR A 95 24.14 6.20 -8.37
N SER A 96 22.81 6.25 -8.44
CA SER A 96 22.01 7.31 -7.82
C SER A 96 21.71 7.00 -6.35
N VAL A 97 21.27 8.03 -5.63
CA VAL A 97 20.66 7.88 -4.30
C VAL A 97 19.46 6.95 -4.43
N LYS A 98 19.35 5.98 -3.51
CA LYS A 98 18.22 5.07 -3.46
C LYS A 98 17.40 5.33 -2.20
N PHE A 99 16.10 5.14 -2.31
CA PHE A 99 15.15 5.37 -1.23
C PHE A 99 14.47 4.07 -0.86
N HIS A 100 14.60 3.68 0.40
CA HIS A 100 14.00 2.49 0.97
C HIS A 100 12.84 2.89 1.87
N LEU A 101 11.69 2.30 1.63
CA LEU A 101 10.43 2.59 2.30
C LEU A 101 9.85 1.31 2.86
N ASN A 102 9.36 1.36 4.10
CA ASN A 102 8.49 0.30 4.59
C ASN A 102 7.07 0.45 4.05
N GLN A 103 6.25 -0.57 4.25
CA GLN A 103 4.90 -0.64 3.67
C GLN A 103 4.03 0.53 4.13
N LYS A 104 4.21 0.96 5.39
CA LYS A 104 3.47 2.08 5.97
C LYS A 104 3.90 3.42 5.40
N ALA A 105 5.20 3.69 5.26
CA ALA A 105 5.72 4.88 4.61
C ALA A 105 5.27 4.94 3.14
N TYR A 106 5.32 3.81 2.42
CA TYR A 106 4.84 3.74 1.04
C TYR A 106 3.33 4.02 0.93
N SER A 107 2.53 3.46 1.84
CA SER A 107 1.08 3.73 1.90
C SER A 107 0.81 5.21 2.18
N TYR A 108 1.55 5.81 3.12
CA TYR A 108 1.50 7.23 3.43
C TYR A 108 1.80 8.08 2.18
N CYS A 109 2.90 7.80 1.49
CA CYS A 109 3.28 8.50 0.25
C CYS A 109 2.21 8.38 -0.85
N ARG A 110 1.52 7.24 -0.95
CA ARG A 110 0.42 7.04 -1.92
C ARG A 110 -0.90 7.70 -1.52
N SER A 111 -1.10 7.97 -0.23
CA SER A 111 -2.31 8.65 0.25
C SER A 111 -2.28 10.17 0.07
N GLN A 112 -1.13 10.74 -0.28
CA GLN A 112 -1.02 12.17 -0.54
C GLN A 112 -1.67 12.56 -1.87
N VAL A 113 -2.37 13.69 -1.88
CA VAL A 113 -3.22 14.18 -3.00
C VAL A 113 -2.42 14.41 -4.27
N ILE A 114 -1.13 14.74 -4.13
CA ILE A 114 -0.21 14.84 -5.24
C ILE A 114 0.41 13.45 -5.36
N TRP A 115 0.09 12.70 -6.43
CA TRP A 115 0.85 11.54 -6.91
C TRP A 115 1.30 11.78 -8.35
#